data_AF-A0A352KAX0-F1
#
_entry.id   AF-A0A352KAX0-F1
#
_cell.length_a   1.000
_cell.length_b   1.000
_cell.length_c   1.000
_cell.angle_alpha   90.00
_cell.angle_beta   90.00
_cell.angle_gamma   90.00
#
_symmetry.space_group_name_H-M   'P 1'
#
loop_
_entity.id
_entity.type
_entity.pdbx_description
1 polymer ?
#
loop_
_entity_poly.entity_id
_entity_poly.type
_entity_poly.pdbx_seq_one_letter_code
_entity_poly.pdbx_strand_id
1 'polypeptide(L)'
;MGCGVDARDCDGDGGCVDLRAGASGGKSAFLPDALFSGSGANRGGGMMSERIRFFLDGEAVEAARGETIWQVAKRQGTEIPHLCHSQEPGYRADGNCRACMVEIDGERVLAASCVRKPSEGMQVRTATARARSARAMVLEMLAADQPPRAQAHDRTSRFWDWADRTGVTQSRMPARPAPAPDQSHPAMSVHLDACIHCNLCVRACREVQVNDVIGMAGRGAAA
;
A
#
# COMPACT_ATOMS: atom_id res chain seq x y z
N MET A 1 21.96 12.97 41.71
CA MET A 1 22.51 11.65 42.06
C MET A 1 21.58 10.58 41.52
N GLY A 2 22.13 9.52 40.93
CA GLY A 2 21.43 8.56 40.09
C GLY A 2 20.33 7.73 40.77
N CYS A 3 19.34 7.34 39.97
CA CYS A 3 18.40 6.27 40.30
C CYS A 3 19.08 4.95 39.89
N GLY A 4 19.61 4.24 40.89
CA GLY A 4 19.98 2.84 40.73
C GLY A 4 18.74 1.99 40.92
N VAL A 5 18.39 1.21 39.92
CA VAL A 5 17.53 0.04 40.09
C VAL A 5 18.35 -1.15 39.61
N ASP A 6 18.66 -2.03 40.55
CA ASP A 6 19.49 -3.21 40.37
C ASP A 6 18.83 -4.22 39.42
N ALA A 7 19.63 -4.76 38.50
CA ALA A 7 19.21 -5.65 37.43
C ALA A 7 18.94 -7.11 37.87
N ARG A 8 18.25 -7.33 39.00
CA ARG A 8 18.07 -8.68 39.55
C ARG A 8 16.64 -9.15 39.79
N ASP A 9 15.63 -8.43 39.32
CA ASP A 9 14.24 -8.92 39.32
C ASP A 9 13.65 -8.84 37.92
N CYS A 10 13.95 -9.85 37.09
CA CYS A 10 13.28 -10.08 35.81
C CYS A 10 12.97 -11.58 35.68
N ASP A 11 12.08 -12.10 36.52
CA ASP A 11 11.36 -13.34 36.23
C ASP A 11 9.98 -12.98 35.66
N GLY A 12 9.74 -13.32 34.40
CA GLY A 12 8.43 -13.32 33.74
C GLY A 12 8.22 -12.32 32.61
N ASP A 13 8.39 -12.80 31.36
CA ASP A 13 7.76 -12.44 30.06
C ASP A 13 7.20 -11.02 29.78
N GLY A 14 7.72 -9.99 30.44
CA GLY A 14 7.47 -8.58 30.12
C GLY A 14 8.66 -7.98 29.37
N GLY A 15 8.53 -7.79 28.05
CA GLY A 15 9.58 -7.18 27.22
C GLY A 15 9.83 -5.71 27.59
N CYS A 16 10.88 -5.46 28.38
CA CYS A 16 11.46 -4.13 28.57
C CYS A 16 12.18 -3.70 27.29
N VAL A 17 11.70 -2.63 26.64
CA VAL A 17 12.38 -1.98 25.51
C VAL A 17 13.35 -0.94 26.05
N ASP A 18 14.65 -1.13 25.82
CA ASP A 18 15.72 -0.18 26.16
C ASP A 18 15.71 1.00 25.18
N LEU A 19 15.43 2.21 25.67
CA LEU A 19 15.30 3.45 24.89
C LEU A 19 16.60 4.27 24.78
N ARG A 20 17.77 3.63 24.85
CA ARG A 20 19.04 4.34 24.64
C ARG A 20 19.32 4.56 23.15
N ALA A 21 19.52 5.83 22.79
CA ALA A 21 19.90 6.29 21.47
C ALA A 21 21.19 5.59 20.99
N GLY A 22 21.07 4.79 19.93
CA GLY A 22 22.19 4.14 19.26
C GLY A 22 23.01 5.15 18.45
N ALA A 23 24.32 5.15 18.70
CA ALA A 23 25.29 6.01 18.03
C ALA A 23 25.52 5.59 16.57
N SER A 24 25.25 6.50 15.62
CA SER A 24 25.91 6.49 14.31
C SER A 24 26.40 7.91 13.99
N GLY A 25 27.55 8.26 14.55
CA GLY A 25 28.27 9.48 14.24
C GLY A 25 29.02 9.33 12.91
N GLY A 26 28.45 9.87 11.84
CA GLY A 26 29.16 10.14 10.59
C GLY A 26 29.49 11.63 10.52
N LYS A 27 30.77 11.98 10.75
CA LYS A 27 31.27 13.36 10.70
C LYS A 27 31.22 13.89 9.26
N SER A 28 30.45 14.96 9.01
CA SER A 28 30.61 15.77 7.80
C SER A 28 31.80 16.71 7.98
N ALA A 29 32.91 16.44 7.30
CA ALA A 29 34.03 17.37 7.21
C ALA A 29 33.73 18.42 6.13
N PHE A 30 33.61 19.68 6.57
CA PHE A 30 33.69 20.87 5.74
C PHE A 30 35.16 21.14 5.39
N LEU A 31 35.49 21.29 4.11
CA LEU A 31 36.63 22.09 3.62
C LEU A 31 36.31 22.74 2.26
N PRO A 32 36.95 23.87 1.91
CA PRO A 32 36.35 24.93 1.09
C PRO A 32 36.84 24.99 -0.37
N ASP A 33 36.25 25.95 -1.08
CA ASP A 33 36.43 26.34 -2.48
C ASP A 33 37.87 26.27 -3.02
N ALA A 34 38.02 25.55 -4.14
CA ALA A 34 39.15 25.72 -5.06
C ALA A 34 38.63 25.83 -6.50
N LEU A 35 38.81 27.04 -7.02
CA LEU A 35 38.63 27.48 -8.39
C LEU A 35 39.27 26.50 -9.40
N PHE A 36 38.47 25.92 -10.29
CA PHE A 36 38.95 25.39 -11.56
C PHE A 36 38.19 26.03 -12.71
N SER A 37 38.88 26.98 -13.34
CA SER A 37 38.59 27.49 -14.69
C SER A 37 38.77 26.35 -15.70
N GLY A 38 37.80 26.17 -16.60
CA GLY A 38 37.84 25.13 -17.61
C GLY A 38 36.68 25.19 -18.58
N SER A 39 36.88 25.95 -19.65
CA SER A 39 36.07 26.08 -20.86
C SER A 39 35.50 24.74 -21.40
N GLY A 40 34.26 24.75 -21.89
CA GLY A 40 33.84 23.83 -22.96
C GLY A 40 32.49 23.15 -22.81
N ALA A 41 31.65 23.39 -23.82
CA ALA A 41 30.55 22.54 -24.29
C ALA A 41 29.21 22.55 -23.52
N ASN A 42 28.37 23.48 -23.98
CA ASN A 42 26.96 23.27 -24.32
C ASN A 42 26.43 21.83 -24.11
N ARG A 43 25.65 21.63 -23.04
CA ARG A 43 24.64 20.57 -22.98
C ARG A 43 23.38 21.14 -22.34
N GLY A 44 22.53 21.72 -23.18
CA GLY A 44 21.09 21.76 -22.93
C GLY A 44 20.54 20.34 -22.86
N GLY A 45 20.73 19.68 -21.71
CA GLY A 45 20.11 18.41 -21.38
C GLY A 45 18.67 18.67 -20.94
N GLY A 46 17.78 18.90 -21.89
CA GLY A 46 16.35 18.76 -21.64
C GLY A 46 16.10 17.37 -21.07
N MET A 47 15.48 17.30 -19.90
CA MET A 47 15.10 16.06 -19.23
C MET A 47 14.05 15.35 -20.09
N MET A 48 14.48 14.64 -21.13
CA MET A 48 13.61 13.76 -21.90
C MET A 48 13.17 12.65 -20.96
N SER A 49 11.91 12.70 -20.57
CA SER A 49 11.22 11.59 -19.94
C SER A 49 11.40 10.36 -20.83
N GLU A 50 12.23 9.41 -20.42
CA GLU A 50 12.23 8.09 -21.04
C GLU A 50 10.81 7.51 -20.91
N ARG A 51 10.12 7.43 -22.05
CA ARG A 51 8.81 6.82 -22.17
C ARG A 51 9.03 5.34 -22.42
N ILE A 52 8.32 4.51 -21.67
CA ILE A 52 8.35 3.06 -21.83
C ILE A 52 7.09 2.68 -22.60
N ARG A 53 7.24 2.05 -23.77
CA ARG A 53 6.10 1.61 -24.57
C ARG A 53 5.77 0.16 -24.23
N PHE A 54 4.50 -0.08 -23.95
CA PHE A 54 3.99 -1.41 -23.64
C PHE A 54 2.55 -1.52 -24.13
N PHE A 55 1.95 -2.69 -23.97
CA PHE A 55 0.58 -2.96 -24.40
C PHE A 55 -0.32 -3.21 -23.20
N LEU A 56 -1.48 -2.56 -23.18
CA LEU A 56 -2.53 -2.73 -22.19
C LEU A 56 -3.80 -3.18 -22.89
N ASP A 57 -4.22 -4.43 -22.62
CA ASP A 57 -5.40 -5.05 -23.24
C ASP A 57 -5.36 -5.01 -24.78
N GLY A 58 -4.16 -5.10 -25.35
CA GLY A 58 -3.92 -5.07 -26.81
C GLY A 58 -3.59 -3.68 -27.37
N GLU A 59 -3.85 -2.62 -26.61
CA GLU A 59 -3.60 -1.24 -27.03
C GLU A 59 -2.18 -0.78 -26.67
N ALA A 60 -1.49 -0.16 -27.63
CA ALA A 60 -0.15 0.39 -27.40
C ALA A 60 -0.24 1.68 -26.57
N VAL A 61 0.45 1.70 -25.44
CA VAL A 61 0.43 2.80 -24.47
C VAL A 61 1.82 3.16 -23.99
N GLU A 62 1.97 4.37 -23.46
CA GLU A 62 3.24 4.88 -22.94
C GLU A 62 3.16 5.17 -21.45
N ALA A 63 4.17 4.72 -20.71
CA ALA A 63 4.39 5.03 -19.31
C ALA A 63 5.54 6.01 -19.14
N ALA A 64 5.40 6.95 -18.21
CA ALA A 64 6.54 7.72 -17.73
C ALA A 64 7.44 6.84 -16.84
N ARG A 65 8.74 7.20 -16.74
CA ARG A 65 9.67 6.53 -15.83
C ARG A 65 9.11 6.52 -14.40
N GLY A 66 8.91 5.33 -13.85
CA GLY A 66 8.41 5.13 -12.49
C GLY A 66 6.89 5.01 -12.36
N GLU A 67 6.12 5.30 -13.41
CA GLU A 67 4.68 5.10 -13.45
C GLU A 67 4.35 3.60 -13.34
N THR A 68 3.28 3.26 -12.62
CA THR A 68 2.83 1.88 -12.45
C THR A 68 1.79 1.51 -13.48
N ILE A 69 1.61 0.20 -13.72
CA ILE A 69 0.58 -0.31 -14.63
C ILE A 69 -0.79 0.24 -14.25
N TRP A 70 -1.11 0.30 -12.96
CA TRP A 70 -2.40 0.82 -12.48
C TRP A 70 -2.60 2.31 -12.83
N GLN A 71 -1.55 3.13 -12.69
CA GLN A 71 -1.61 4.56 -13.03
C GLN A 71 -1.84 4.76 -14.52
N VAL A 72 -1.12 4.01 -15.37
CA VAL A 72 -1.32 4.05 -16.82
C VAL A 72 -2.73 3.58 -17.18
N ALA A 73 -3.17 2.44 -16.64
CA ALA A 73 -4.49 1.88 -16.92
C ALA A 73 -5.61 2.87 -16.61
N LYS A 74 -5.55 3.52 -15.45
CA LYS A 74 -6.53 4.54 -15.09
C LYS A 74 -6.54 5.72 -16.06
N ARG A 75 -5.36 6.21 -16.45
CA ARG A 75 -5.24 7.31 -17.43
C ARG A 75 -5.82 6.94 -18.80
N GLN A 76 -5.80 5.67 -19.16
CA GLN A 76 -6.39 5.13 -20.39
C GLN A 76 -7.87 4.75 -20.22
N GLY A 77 -8.47 5.01 -19.05
CA GLY A 77 -9.88 4.71 -18.77
C GLY A 77 -10.15 3.26 -18.33
N THR A 78 -9.13 2.42 -18.20
CA THR A 78 -9.27 1.06 -17.67
C THR A 78 -9.27 1.09 -16.15
N GLU A 79 -10.42 0.83 -15.55
CA GLU A 79 -10.56 0.77 -14.10
C GLU A 79 -10.09 -0.59 -13.54
N ILE A 80 -9.15 -0.54 -12.59
CA ILE A 80 -8.65 -1.73 -11.88
C ILE A 80 -8.92 -1.56 -10.38
N PRO A 81 -9.47 -2.58 -9.69
CA PRO A 81 -9.80 -2.48 -8.27
C PRO A 81 -8.60 -2.12 -7.40
N HIS A 82 -8.84 -1.27 -6.40
CA HIS A 82 -7.82 -0.83 -5.45
C HIS A 82 -8.44 -0.47 -4.10
N LEU A 83 -7.83 -0.95 -3.02
CA LEU A 83 -8.33 -0.75 -1.66
C LEU A 83 -7.25 -0.22 -0.70
N CYS A 84 -5.97 -0.45 -1.03
CA CYS A 84 -4.86 -0.13 -0.15
C CYS A 84 -4.02 1.05 -0.63
N HIS A 85 -4.57 1.93 -1.43
CA HIS A 85 -3.96 3.21 -1.79
C HIS A 85 -5.04 4.15 -2.28
N SER A 86 -4.71 5.43 -2.39
CA SER A 86 -5.55 6.42 -3.05
C SER A 86 -4.67 7.26 -3.98
N GLN A 87 -5.27 8.25 -4.63
CA GLN A 87 -4.52 9.20 -5.46
C GLN A 87 -4.18 10.48 -4.71
N GLU A 88 -4.65 10.59 -3.48
CA GLU A 88 -4.38 11.74 -2.65
C GLU A 88 -2.89 11.70 -2.22
N PRO A 89 -2.25 12.87 -2.05
CA PRO A 89 -0.88 12.95 -1.56
C PRO A 89 -0.70 12.18 -0.24
N GLY A 90 0.39 11.41 -0.12
CA GLY A 90 0.70 10.62 1.07
C GLY A 90 0.01 9.25 1.17
N TYR A 91 -0.79 8.84 0.17
CA TYR A 91 -1.46 7.53 0.14
C TYR A 91 -0.84 6.59 -0.90
N ARG A 92 0.47 6.38 -0.81
CA ARG A 92 1.23 5.51 -1.73
C ARG A 92 0.71 4.06 -1.78
N ALA A 93 1.02 3.37 -2.86
CA ALA A 93 0.66 1.97 -3.04
C ALA A 93 1.66 0.99 -2.42
N ASP A 94 1.14 0.01 -1.68
CA ASP A 94 1.91 -1.07 -1.04
C ASP A 94 1.65 -2.45 -1.65
N GLY A 95 0.57 -2.61 -2.42
CA GLY A 95 0.19 -3.89 -2.99
C GLY A 95 -0.19 -4.96 -1.96
N ASN A 96 -0.63 -4.57 -0.75
CA ASN A 96 -1.01 -5.51 0.31
C ASN A 96 -2.42 -6.13 0.08
N CYS A 97 -3.41 -5.37 -0.38
CA CYS A 97 -4.80 -5.86 -0.51
C CYS A 97 -5.01 -6.80 -1.68
N ARG A 98 -4.08 -6.84 -2.65
CA ARG A 98 -4.12 -7.65 -3.86
C ARG A 98 -5.37 -7.49 -4.76
N ALA A 99 -6.23 -6.48 -4.55
CA ALA A 99 -7.40 -6.26 -5.40
C ALA A 99 -7.03 -5.88 -6.86
N CYS A 100 -5.82 -5.40 -7.09
CA CYS A 100 -5.36 -4.86 -8.37
C CYS A 100 -4.63 -5.88 -9.28
N MET A 101 -4.86 -7.18 -9.10
CA MET A 101 -4.12 -8.22 -9.84
C MET A 101 -4.33 -8.14 -11.34
N VAL A 102 -3.26 -8.10 -12.14
CA VAL A 102 -3.30 -8.17 -13.62
C VAL A 102 -2.47 -9.34 -14.12
N GLU A 103 -2.75 -9.79 -15.34
CA GLU A 103 -1.95 -10.81 -16.01
C GLU A 103 -0.91 -10.13 -16.92
N ILE A 104 0.29 -10.70 -16.96
CA ILE A 104 1.38 -10.24 -17.82
C ILE A 104 1.84 -11.46 -18.62
N ASP A 105 1.88 -11.34 -19.95
CA ASP A 105 2.25 -12.48 -20.79
C ASP A 105 3.67 -12.95 -20.48
N GLY A 106 3.86 -14.26 -20.37
CA GLY A 106 5.13 -14.88 -19.96
C GLY A 106 5.34 -14.99 -18.45
N GLU A 107 4.54 -14.29 -17.62
CA GLU A 107 4.64 -14.42 -16.17
C GLU A 107 3.70 -15.52 -15.64
N ARG A 108 4.24 -16.41 -14.80
CA ARG A 108 3.44 -17.48 -14.19
C ARG A 108 2.45 -16.94 -13.16
N VAL A 109 2.74 -15.83 -12.49
CA VAL A 109 1.92 -15.28 -11.39
C VAL A 109 1.26 -13.97 -11.79
N LEU A 110 0.13 -13.64 -11.17
CA LEU A 110 -0.50 -12.35 -11.37
C LEU A 110 0.29 -11.25 -10.64
N ALA A 111 0.41 -10.09 -11.28
CA ALA A 111 1.16 -8.95 -10.78
C ALA A 111 0.22 -7.94 -10.10
N ALA A 112 0.70 -7.32 -9.03
CA ALA A 112 0.04 -6.15 -8.43
C ALA A 112 0.27 -4.92 -9.31
N SER A 113 -0.73 -4.51 -10.08
CA SER A 113 -0.58 -3.37 -11.01
C SER A 113 -0.24 -2.06 -10.31
N CYS A 114 -0.63 -1.90 -9.03
CA CYS A 114 -0.39 -0.66 -8.27
C CYS A 114 1.08 -0.43 -7.87
N VAL A 115 1.93 -1.46 -7.94
CA VAL A 115 3.39 -1.34 -7.67
C VAL A 115 4.25 -1.84 -8.83
N ARG A 116 3.67 -2.62 -9.75
CA ARG A 116 4.37 -3.12 -10.93
C ARG A 116 4.57 -1.99 -11.94
N LYS A 117 5.83 -1.76 -12.33
CA LYS A 117 6.22 -0.84 -13.39
C LYS A 117 6.28 -1.58 -14.73
N PRO A 118 5.83 -0.98 -15.83
CA PRO A 118 5.93 -1.59 -17.16
C PRO A 118 7.39 -1.61 -17.65
N SER A 119 7.67 -2.54 -18.56
CA SER A 119 8.93 -2.61 -19.32
C SER A 119 8.61 -2.54 -20.82
N GLU A 120 9.61 -2.22 -21.64
CA GLU A 120 9.41 -2.11 -23.10
C GLU A 120 8.81 -3.42 -23.65
N GLY A 121 7.75 -3.30 -24.46
CA GLY A 121 7.06 -4.42 -25.08
C GLY A 121 6.25 -5.31 -24.12
N MET A 122 6.11 -4.96 -22.84
CA MET A 122 5.31 -5.73 -21.87
C MET A 122 3.86 -5.85 -22.34
N GLN A 123 3.29 -7.05 -22.27
CA GLN A 123 1.90 -7.33 -22.63
C GLN A 123 1.08 -7.50 -21.36
N VAL A 124 0.25 -6.53 -21.01
CA VAL A 124 -0.61 -6.55 -19.82
C VAL A 124 -2.04 -6.83 -20.22
N ARG A 125 -2.68 -7.80 -19.57
CA ARG A 125 -4.10 -8.14 -19.76
C ARG A 125 -4.85 -8.00 -18.45
N THR A 126 -5.83 -7.11 -18.41
CA THR A 126 -6.58 -6.77 -17.20
C THR A 126 -7.91 -7.50 -17.09
N ALA A 127 -8.49 -7.96 -18.21
CA ALA A 127 -9.82 -8.57 -18.27
C ALA A 127 -9.80 -10.10 -18.51
N THR A 128 -8.68 -10.77 -18.31
CA THR A 128 -8.62 -12.25 -18.44
C THR A 128 -9.52 -12.93 -17.41
N ALA A 129 -9.99 -14.15 -17.72
CA ALA A 129 -10.78 -14.94 -16.77
C ALA A 129 -10.00 -15.19 -15.47
N ARG A 130 -8.68 -15.41 -15.60
CA ARG A 130 -7.77 -15.61 -14.48
C ARG A 130 -7.64 -14.37 -13.59
N ALA A 131 -7.42 -13.19 -14.18
CA ALA A 131 -7.35 -11.95 -13.42
C ALA A 131 -8.68 -11.63 -12.72
N ARG A 132 -9.81 -11.77 -13.44
CA ARG A 132 -11.16 -11.57 -12.87
C ARG A 132 -11.43 -12.51 -11.71
N SER A 133 -11.17 -13.81 -11.86
CA SER A 133 -11.37 -14.80 -10.81
C SER A 133 -10.51 -14.52 -9.58
N ALA A 134 -9.24 -14.15 -9.76
CA ALA A 134 -8.36 -13.82 -8.63
C ALA A 134 -8.84 -12.59 -7.87
N ARG A 135 -9.28 -11.53 -8.56
CA ARG A 135 -9.82 -10.32 -7.92
C ARG A 135 -11.11 -10.61 -7.14
N ALA A 136 -12.03 -11.38 -7.73
CA ALA A 136 -13.26 -11.80 -7.06
C ALA A 136 -12.96 -12.63 -5.82
N MET A 137 -12.00 -13.57 -5.90
CA MET A 137 -11.57 -14.36 -4.74
C MET A 137 -10.97 -13.50 -3.63
N VAL A 138 -10.12 -12.51 -3.97
CA VAL A 138 -9.57 -11.57 -2.98
C VAL A 138 -10.67 -10.77 -2.30
N LEU A 139 -11.64 -10.25 -3.05
CA LEU A 139 -12.75 -9.51 -2.48
C LEU A 139 -13.67 -10.41 -1.64
N GLU A 140 -13.88 -11.65 -2.05
CA GLU A 140 -14.64 -12.65 -1.27
C GLU A 140 -13.95 -12.95 0.07
N MET A 141 -12.62 -13.09 0.07
CA MET A 141 -11.84 -13.27 1.30
C MET A 141 -12.01 -12.08 2.24
N LEU A 142 -11.89 -10.86 1.72
CA LEU A 142 -12.07 -9.65 2.51
C LEU A 142 -13.52 -9.48 3.00
N ALA A 143 -14.51 -9.89 2.20
CA ALA A 143 -15.93 -9.85 2.56
C ALA A 143 -16.28 -10.81 3.71
N ALA A 144 -15.49 -11.88 3.91
CA ALA A 144 -15.72 -12.84 5.00
C ALA A 144 -15.68 -12.16 6.37
N ASP A 145 -14.78 -11.20 6.54
CA ASP A 145 -14.57 -10.51 7.80
C ASP A 145 -15.45 -9.25 7.95
N GLN A 146 -16.18 -8.85 6.91
CA GLN A 146 -17.05 -7.67 6.98
C GLN A 146 -18.38 -7.99 7.67
N PRO A 147 -18.97 -7.04 8.41
CA PRO A 147 -20.36 -7.18 8.83
C PRO A 147 -21.29 -7.35 7.61
N PRO A 148 -22.43 -8.05 7.76
CA PRO A 148 -23.41 -8.14 6.69
C PRO A 148 -23.75 -6.75 6.13
N ARG A 149 -23.97 -6.64 4.81
CA ARG A 149 -24.20 -5.35 4.11
C ARG A 149 -25.27 -4.47 4.79
N ALA A 150 -26.33 -5.08 5.31
CA ALA A 150 -27.39 -4.38 6.03
C ALA A 150 -26.93 -3.73 7.36
N GLN A 151 -25.85 -4.24 7.95
CA GLN A 151 -25.25 -3.78 9.21
C GLN A 151 -23.90 -3.08 8.99
N ALA A 152 -23.47 -2.91 7.73
CA ALA A 152 -22.20 -2.24 7.44
C ALA A 152 -22.22 -0.77 7.88
N HIS A 153 -21.16 -0.35 8.58
CA HIS A 153 -20.97 1.03 9.07
C HIS A 153 -20.99 2.05 7.93
N ASP A 154 -20.45 1.70 6.77
CA ASP A 154 -20.54 2.49 5.55
C ASP A 154 -20.92 1.59 4.36
N ARG A 155 -22.17 1.69 3.92
CA ARG A 155 -22.70 0.94 2.77
C ARG A 155 -22.21 1.48 1.43
N THR A 156 -21.61 2.67 1.40
CA THR A 156 -21.06 3.32 0.21
C THR A 156 -19.53 3.28 0.18
N SER A 157 -18.91 2.49 1.05
CA SER A 157 -17.45 2.41 1.13
C SER A 157 -16.83 1.90 -0.17
N ARG A 158 -15.57 2.30 -0.42
CA ARG A 158 -14.80 1.83 -1.60
C ARG A 158 -14.70 0.32 -1.68
N PHE A 159 -14.68 -0.37 -0.53
CA PHE A 159 -14.69 -1.83 -0.51
C PHE A 159 -15.95 -2.38 -1.18
N TRP A 160 -17.11 -1.88 -0.77
CA TRP A 160 -18.37 -2.37 -1.28
C TRP A 160 -18.64 -1.93 -2.73
N ASP A 161 -18.21 -0.74 -3.16
CA ASP A 161 -18.24 -0.36 -4.57
C ASP A 161 -17.48 -1.37 -5.45
N TRP A 162 -16.29 -1.80 -5.03
CA TRP A 162 -15.54 -2.83 -5.75
C TRP A 162 -16.15 -4.23 -5.63
N ALA A 163 -16.73 -4.57 -4.49
CA ALA A 163 -17.44 -5.83 -4.31
C ALA A 163 -18.64 -5.92 -5.29
N ASP A 164 -19.43 -4.86 -5.39
CA ASP A 164 -20.59 -4.76 -6.29
C ASP A 164 -20.14 -4.87 -7.76
N ARG A 165 -19.09 -4.14 -8.16
CA ARG A 165 -18.53 -4.18 -9.54
C ARG A 165 -17.94 -5.53 -9.94
N THR A 166 -17.50 -6.33 -8.96
CA THR A 166 -16.93 -7.66 -9.20
C THR A 166 -17.92 -8.80 -8.96
N GLY A 167 -19.15 -8.48 -8.55
CA GLY A 167 -20.22 -9.46 -8.29
C GLY A 167 -20.07 -10.22 -6.97
N VAL A 168 -19.26 -9.74 -6.03
CA VAL A 168 -19.06 -10.36 -4.71
C VAL A 168 -20.06 -9.77 -3.72
N THR A 169 -21.01 -10.58 -3.27
CA THR A 169 -22.06 -10.16 -2.30
C THR A 169 -21.98 -10.87 -0.96
N GLN A 170 -21.35 -12.05 -0.93
CA GLN A 170 -21.22 -12.92 0.24
C GLN A 170 -19.90 -13.70 0.15
N SER A 171 -19.44 -14.20 1.29
CA SER A 171 -18.27 -15.07 1.37
C SER A 171 -18.66 -16.47 1.79
N ARG A 172 -18.01 -17.48 1.20
CA ARG A 172 -18.10 -18.88 1.64
C ARG A 172 -17.13 -19.20 2.78
N MET A 173 -16.24 -18.27 3.11
CA MET A 173 -15.20 -18.45 4.11
C MET A 173 -15.72 -18.05 5.50
N PRO A 174 -15.23 -18.69 6.58
CA PRO A 174 -15.59 -18.30 7.93
C PRO A 174 -15.03 -16.90 8.25
N ALA A 175 -15.82 -16.09 8.95
CA ALA A 175 -15.39 -14.80 9.47
C ALA A 175 -14.42 -14.98 10.65
N ARG A 176 -13.45 -14.09 10.78
CA ARG A 176 -12.64 -14.00 12.00
C ARG A 176 -13.42 -13.35 13.15
N PRO A 177 -13.07 -13.64 14.42
CA PRO A 177 -13.58 -12.87 15.56
C PRO A 177 -13.18 -11.39 15.44
N ALA A 178 -14.16 -10.50 15.58
CA ALA A 178 -13.89 -9.07 15.61
C ALA A 178 -13.62 -8.59 17.05
N PRO A 179 -12.63 -7.72 17.27
CA PRO A 179 -12.42 -7.09 18.57
C PRO A 179 -13.54 -6.07 18.85
N ALA A 180 -13.68 -5.68 20.12
CA ALA A 180 -14.62 -4.62 20.50
C ALA A 180 -14.25 -3.29 19.84
N PRO A 181 -15.24 -2.46 19.47
CA PRO A 181 -14.98 -1.14 18.90
C PRO A 181 -14.30 -0.22 19.91
N ASP A 182 -13.37 0.62 19.46
CA ASP A 182 -12.76 1.67 20.26
C ASP A 182 -13.50 2.99 20.04
N GLN A 183 -14.08 3.52 21.11
CA GLN A 183 -14.82 4.79 21.13
C GLN A 183 -14.25 5.75 22.19
N SER A 184 -12.99 5.54 22.59
CA SER A 184 -12.34 6.32 23.64
C SER A 184 -12.11 7.79 23.26
N HIS A 185 -12.10 8.11 21.96
CA HIS A 185 -11.82 9.46 21.45
C HIS A 185 -13.09 10.18 20.99
N PRO A 186 -13.31 11.46 21.34
CA PRO A 186 -14.55 12.17 21.02
C PRO A 186 -14.75 12.47 19.53
N ALA A 187 -13.66 12.51 18.75
CA ALA A 187 -13.70 12.84 17.32
C ALA A 187 -13.57 11.61 16.39
N MET A 188 -13.24 10.43 16.91
CA MET A 188 -13.05 9.23 16.09
C MET A 188 -13.50 7.97 16.83
N SER A 189 -14.26 7.12 16.13
CA SER A 189 -14.53 5.76 16.57
C SER A 189 -13.86 4.78 15.60
N VAL A 190 -13.27 3.72 16.15
CA VAL A 190 -12.55 2.69 15.37
C VAL A 190 -13.29 1.37 15.48
N HIS A 191 -13.89 0.98 14.34
CA HIS A 191 -14.66 -0.24 14.18
C HIS A 191 -13.82 -1.25 13.36
N LEU A 192 -13.07 -2.10 14.06
CA LEU A 192 -12.14 -3.05 13.42
C LEU A 192 -12.82 -4.30 12.84
N ASP A 193 -14.10 -4.51 13.12
CA ASP A 193 -14.97 -5.45 12.41
C ASP A 193 -15.13 -5.08 10.93
N ALA A 194 -14.97 -3.82 10.54
CA ALA A 194 -14.92 -3.39 9.14
C ALA A 194 -13.49 -3.24 8.59
N CYS A 195 -12.45 -3.50 9.37
CA CYS A 195 -11.06 -3.32 8.93
C CYS A 195 -10.59 -4.44 7.99
N ILE A 196 -10.14 -4.06 6.79
CA ILE A 196 -9.53 -4.97 5.79
C ILE A 196 -8.00 -4.98 5.81
N HIS A 197 -7.37 -4.40 6.84
CA HIS A 197 -5.90 -4.30 7.00
C HIS A 197 -5.17 -3.66 5.80
N CYS A 198 -5.80 -2.66 5.18
CA CYS A 198 -5.25 -1.99 3.99
C CYS A 198 -4.16 -0.96 4.30
N ASN A 199 -3.92 -0.64 5.59
CA ASN A 199 -2.99 0.39 6.09
C ASN A 199 -3.27 1.83 5.64
N LEU A 200 -4.46 2.14 5.11
CA LEU A 200 -4.81 3.53 4.75
C LEU A 200 -4.80 4.46 5.98
N CYS A 201 -5.35 4.02 7.11
CA CYS A 201 -5.36 4.81 8.36
C CYS A 201 -3.94 5.04 8.91
N VAL A 202 -3.09 4.01 8.93
CA VAL A 202 -1.69 4.09 9.36
C VAL A 202 -0.93 5.10 8.49
N ARG A 203 -1.10 5.06 7.17
CA ARG A 203 -0.45 6.03 6.28
C ARG A 203 -1.00 7.44 6.44
N ALA A 204 -2.30 7.61 6.61
CA ALA A 204 -2.85 8.93 6.92
C ALA A 204 -2.20 9.51 8.19
N CYS A 205 -2.05 8.70 9.23
CA CYS A 205 -1.42 9.11 10.49
C CYS A 205 0.07 9.43 10.34
N ARG A 206 0.84 8.57 9.66
CA ARG A 206 2.30 8.68 9.56
C ARG A 206 2.77 9.60 8.42
N GLU A 207 2.18 9.48 7.23
CA GLU A 207 2.68 10.13 6.01
C GLU A 207 1.93 11.43 5.69
N VAL A 208 0.66 11.57 6.07
CA VAL A 208 -0.14 12.77 5.81
C VAL A 208 -0.15 13.71 7.02
N GLN A 209 -0.46 13.20 8.20
CA GLN A 209 -0.55 13.98 9.44
C GLN A 209 0.78 14.07 10.20
N VAL A 210 1.75 13.19 9.89
CA VAL A 210 3.08 13.17 10.52
C VAL A 210 3.04 12.98 12.04
N ASN A 211 2.03 12.26 12.54
CA ASN A 211 1.85 11.98 13.97
C ASN A 211 2.47 10.64 14.39
N ASP A 212 2.33 9.61 13.54
CA ASP A 212 2.86 8.26 13.77
C ASP A 212 2.40 7.54 15.06
N VAL A 213 1.12 7.69 15.41
CA VAL A 213 0.52 7.09 16.63
C VAL A 213 -0.41 5.90 16.36
N ILE A 214 -0.77 5.65 15.10
CA ILE A 214 -1.61 4.51 14.69
C ILE A 214 -0.72 3.47 14.00
N GLY A 215 -0.78 2.23 14.48
CA GLY A 215 -0.01 1.12 13.94
C GLY A 215 -0.79 -0.19 13.88
N MET A 216 -0.17 -1.21 13.28
CA MET A 216 -0.68 -2.59 13.27
C MET A 216 0.12 -3.40 14.30
N ALA A 217 -0.58 -4.09 15.19
CA ALA A 217 0.02 -5.04 16.13
C ALA A 217 -0.38 -6.48 15.75
N GLY A 218 0.38 -7.47 16.25
CA GLY A 218 0.14 -8.88 15.96
C GLY A 218 0.59 -9.32 14.55
N ARG A 219 0.31 -10.58 14.21
CA ARG A 219 0.60 -11.16 12.89
C ARG A 219 -0.35 -12.29 12.53
N GLY A 220 -0.96 -12.18 11.34
CA GLY A 220 -1.85 -13.20 10.80
C GLY A 220 -3.27 -13.13 11.38
N ALA A 221 -4.14 -14.05 10.98
CA ALA A 221 -5.55 -14.01 11.34
C ALA A 221 -5.86 -14.43 12.79
N ALA A 222 -4.90 -15.07 13.47
CA ALA A 222 -5.05 -15.60 14.83
C ALA A 222 -4.45 -14.67 15.91
N ALA A 223 -3.96 -13.50 15.52
CA ALA A 223 -3.33 -12.52 16.41
C ALA A 223 -4.31 -11.43 16.85
#